data_AF-A0A2A5HAE1-F1
#
_entry.id   AF-A0A2A5HAE1-F1
#
_cell.length_a   1.000
_cell.length_b   1.000
_cell.length_c   1.000
_cell.angle_alpha   90.00
_cell.angle_beta   90.00
_cell.angle_gamma   90.00
#
_symmetry.space_group_name_H-M   'P 1'
#
loop_
_entity.id
_entity.type
_entity.pdbx_description
1 polymer ?
#
loop_
_entity_poly.entity_id
_entity_poly.type
_entity_poly.pdbx_seq_one_letter_code
_entity_poly.pdbx_strand_id
1 'polypeptide(L)'
;MKKLILVSILVSVQLFVVAGNNNKSKSAKNNKQIKAKKEHKLNYDEFVNQYGANDTSLAVIEIFFDKRENSAKGQMSFLPLSTAVAVIIPPIGIGLMAASTPLFINGLIVNQKYNRRKLKNILDEYQSTNELPIKLQNKVNDFIEDEQEYERYYEDKLVEYQRVRVQANPTTTGNDVVVQTNN
;
A
#
# COMPACT_ATOMS: atom_id res chain seq x y z
N MET A 1 -3.43 10.48 -22.80
CA MET A 1 -4.00 9.47 -21.88
C MET A 1 -3.01 9.26 -20.75
N LYS A 2 -3.45 9.55 -19.53
CA LYS A 2 -2.60 9.91 -18.38
C LYS A 2 -1.74 8.72 -17.92
N LYS A 3 -0.43 8.93 -17.91
CA LYS A 3 0.54 8.19 -17.09
C LYS A 3 0.83 9.07 -15.89
N LEU A 4 0.55 8.61 -14.68
CA LEU A 4 1.11 9.16 -13.44
C LEU A 4 1.09 8.04 -12.39
N ILE A 5 2.09 7.16 -12.51
CA ILE A 5 2.55 6.30 -11.42
C ILE A 5 3.58 7.15 -10.68
N LEU A 6 3.39 7.40 -9.37
CA LEU A 6 4.46 7.60 -8.37
C LEU A 6 3.84 7.98 -7.02
N VAL A 7 3.67 6.99 -6.15
CA VAL A 7 3.83 7.22 -4.70
C VAL A 7 5.14 6.56 -4.31
N SER A 8 6.11 7.41 -3.98
CA SER A 8 7.48 7.02 -3.64
C SER A 8 7.53 6.26 -2.32
N ILE A 9 8.04 5.03 -2.33
CA ILE A 9 8.60 4.41 -1.14
C ILE A 9 10.10 4.24 -1.39
N LEU A 10 10.83 5.32 -1.11
CA LEU A 10 12.28 5.32 -0.97
C LEU A 10 12.62 4.59 0.33
N VAL A 11 12.86 3.28 0.29
CA VAL A 11 13.50 2.57 1.39
C VAL A 11 14.94 2.27 0.99
N SER A 12 15.83 3.07 1.56
CA SER A 12 17.27 2.93 1.57
C SER A 12 17.67 1.56 2.11
N VAL A 13 18.00 0.62 1.22
CA VAL A 13 18.75 -0.59 1.60
C VAL A 13 20.18 -0.39 1.13
N GLN A 14 21.00 0.30 1.93
CA GLN A 14 22.44 0.16 1.81
C GLN A 14 22.89 -0.98 2.72
N LEU A 15 23.40 -2.01 2.04
CA LEU A 15 24.12 -3.16 2.60
C LEU A 15 25.31 -2.68 3.45
N PHE A 16 25.49 -3.28 4.61
CA PHE A 16 26.82 -3.64 5.11
C PHE A 16 26.71 -4.87 6.02
N VAL A 17 26.99 -6.05 5.48
CA VAL A 17 27.68 -7.10 6.23
C VAL A 17 28.98 -7.43 5.51
N VAL A 18 30.01 -7.32 6.33
CA VAL A 18 31.46 -7.31 6.13
C VAL A 18 32.05 -8.68 5.74
N ALA A 19 33.24 -8.58 5.13
CA ALA A 19 34.36 -9.51 5.05
C ALA A 19 34.31 -10.67 4.04
N GLY A 20 35.21 -10.57 3.06
CA GLY A 20 35.53 -11.63 2.13
C GLY A 20 36.43 -12.71 2.73
N ASN A 21 36.37 -13.90 2.13
CA ASN A 21 37.52 -14.76 1.98
C ASN A 21 37.35 -15.68 0.76
N ASN A 22 38.48 -15.87 0.09
CA ASN A 22 38.66 -16.51 -1.19
C ASN A 22 38.47 -18.03 -1.08
N ASN A 23 37.85 -18.68 -2.08
CA ASN A 23 38.46 -19.80 -2.80
C ASN A 23 37.50 -20.52 -3.77
N LYS A 24 38.03 -20.72 -4.99
CA LYS A 24 37.79 -21.81 -5.95
C LYS A 24 36.37 -21.99 -6.49
N SER A 25 36.21 -21.45 -7.70
CA SER A 25 35.45 -22.02 -8.81
C SER A 25 35.39 -23.56 -8.76
N LYS A 26 34.20 -24.08 -8.43
CA LYS A 26 33.71 -25.33 -8.97
C LYS A 26 32.38 -25.02 -9.63
N SER A 27 32.40 -25.16 -10.96
CA SER A 27 31.23 -25.16 -11.83
C SER A 27 30.19 -26.15 -11.29
N ALA A 28 29.24 -25.63 -10.53
CA ALA A 28 28.01 -26.33 -10.21
C ALA A 28 27.00 -25.90 -11.26
N LYS A 29 26.67 -26.82 -12.18
CA LYS A 29 25.45 -26.79 -12.97
C LYS A 29 24.26 -26.61 -12.01
N ASN A 30 23.92 -25.37 -11.70
CA ASN A 30 22.65 -25.06 -11.07
C ASN A 30 21.59 -25.21 -12.17
N ASN A 31 21.12 -26.44 -12.29
CA ASN A 31 19.81 -26.75 -12.81
C ASN A 31 18.84 -25.87 -12.01
N LYS A 32 18.52 -24.69 -12.56
CA LYS A 32 17.57 -23.74 -12.01
C LYS A 32 16.22 -24.43 -12.15
N GLN A 33 15.95 -25.36 -11.22
CA GLN A 33 14.59 -25.74 -10.91
C GLN A 33 13.92 -24.41 -10.57
N ILE A 34 13.18 -23.89 -11.54
CA ILE A 34 12.19 -22.86 -11.33
C ILE A 34 11.21 -23.52 -10.36
N LYS A 35 11.51 -23.43 -9.07
CA LYS A 35 10.56 -23.80 -8.02
C LYS A 35 9.41 -22.86 -8.28
N ALA A 36 8.33 -23.37 -8.88
CA ALA A 36 7.08 -22.67 -9.05
C ALA A 36 6.80 -21.99 -7.71
N LYS A 37 7.00 -20.66 -7.67
CA LYS A 37 6.85 -19.88 -6.45
C LYS A 37 5.41 -20.12 -6.05
N LYS A 38 5.20 -20.78 -4.91
CA LYS A 38 3.83 -21.15 -4.50
C LYS A 38 2.97 -19.89 -4.61
N GLU A 39 1.89 -19.94 -5.38
CA GLU A 39 1.12 -18.76 -5.82
C GLU A 39 0.65 -17.85 -4.66
N HIS A 40 0.55 -18.38 -3.44
CA HIS A 40 0.25 -17.59 -2.23
C HIS A 40 1.40 -16.69 -1.75
N LYS A 41 2.59 -16.76 -2.34
CA LYS A 41 3.75 -15.92 -2.04
C LYS A 41 3.90 -14.74 -2.99
N LEU A 42 2.92 -14.50 -3.87
CA LEU A 42 2.94 -13.35 -4.76
C LEU A 42 3.05 -12.05 -3.92
N ASN A 43 3.89 -11.12 -4.36
CA ASN A 43 4.02 -9.78 -3.75
C ASN A 43 2.99 -8.82 -4.34
N TYR A 44 2.84 -7.62 -3.77
CA TYR A 44 1.88 -6.62 -4.26
C TYR A 44 1.99 -6.40 -5.77
N ASP A 45 3.20 -6.08 -6.25
CA ASP A 45 3.44 -5.85 -7.69
C ASP A 45 3.09 -7.07 -8.55
N GLU A 46 3.36 -8.28 -8.05
CA GLU A 46 3.03 -9.51 -8.78
C GLU A 46 1.52 -9.72 -8.86
N PHE A 47 0.77 -9.38 -7.80
CA PHE A 47 -0.69 -9.41 -7.82
C PHE A 47 -1.28 -8.35 -8.75
N VAL A 48 -0.76 -7.11 -8.70
CA VAL A 48 -1.22 -6.03 -9.58
C VAL A 48 -0.96 -6.38 -11.05
N ASN A 49 0.23 -6.88 -11.37
CA ASN A 49 0.57 -7.26 -12.75
C ASN A 49 -0.28 -8.43 -13.27
N GLN A 50 -0.69 -9.36 -12.41
CA GLN A 50 -1.44 -10.54 -12.83
C GLN A 50 -2.96 -10.32 -12.83
N TYR A 51 -3.47 -9.53 -11.88
CA TYR A 51 -4.90 -9.42 -11.61
C TYR A 51 -5.44 -8.00 -11.69
N GLY A 52 -4.59 -6.96 -11.63
CA GLY A 52 -4.97 -5.54 -11.57
C GLY A 52 -5.41 -4.94 -12.91
N ALA A 53 -6.25 -5.63 -13.66
CA ALA A 53 -6.73 -5.18 -14.97
C ALA A 53 -7.84 -4.11 -14.88
N ASN A 54 -8.51 -4.00 -13.73
CA ASN A 54 -9.59 -3.05 -13.50
C ASN A 54 -9.53 -2.44 -12.08
N ASP A 55 -10.16 -1.28 -11.91
CA ASP A 55 -10.12 -0.51 -10.66
C ASP A 55 -10.65 -1.32 -9.47
N THR A 56 -11.68 -2.14 -9.70
CA THR A 56 -12.24 -3.04 -8.68
C THR A 56 -11.23 -4.10 -8.20
N SER A 57 -10.53 -4.79 -9.10
CA SER A 57 -9.52 -5.78 -8.70
C SER A 57 -8.32 -5.12 -8.02
N LEU A 58 -7.93 -3.93 -8.47
CA LEU A 58 -6.86 -3.15 -7.86
C LEU A 58 -7.22 -2.75 -6.43
N ALA A 59 -8.43 -2.22 -6.22
CA ALA A 59 -8.95 -1.89 -4.89
C ALA A 59 -9.03 -3.13 -3.97
N VAL A 60 -9.43 -4.28 -4.49
CA VAL A 60 -9.42 -5.54 -3.72
C VAL A 60 -7.99 -5.92 -3.31
N ILE A 61 -7.02 -5.84 -4.22
CA ILE A 61 -5.61 -6.11 -3.92
C ILE A 61 -5.13 -5.15 -2.83
N GLU A 62 -5.38 -3.86 -2.99
CA GLU A 62 -4.95 -2.83 -2.07
C GLU A 62 -5.54 -3.02 -0.67
N ILE A 63 -6.85 -3.21 -0.55
CA ILE A 63 -7.53 -3.47 0.73
C ILE A 63 -6.92 -4.67 1.46
N PHE A 64 -6.61 -5.76 0.73
CA PHE A 64 -6.02 -6.95 1.33
C PHE A 64 -4.58 -6.71 1.79
N PHE A 65 -3.79 -6.01 0.98
CA PHE A 65 -2.40 -5.70 1.32
C PHE A 65 -2.32 -4.68 2.45
N ASP A 66 -3.08 -3.59 2.43
CA ASP A 66 -3.13 -2.60 3.49
C ASP A 66 -3.54 -3.23 4.84
N LYS A 67 -4.66 -3.97 4.87
CA LYS A 67 -5.13 -4.59 6.12
C LYS A 67 -4.14 -5.60 6.68
N ARG A 68 -3.37 -6.26 5.83
CA ARG A 68 -2.37 -7.23 6.28
C ARG A 68 -1.06 -6.56 6.67
N GLU A 69 -0.56 -5.65 5.85
CA GLU A 69 0.78 -5.11 5.97
C GLU A 69 0.86 -3.91 6.89
N ASN A 70 -0.17 -3.06 6.89
CA ASN A 70 -0.22 -1.88 7.76
C ASN A 70 -1.00 -2.19 9.05
N SER A 71 -2.23 -2.70 8.94
CA SER A 71 -3.07 -2.93 10.11
C SER A 71 -2.62 -4.14 10.94
N ALA A 72 -2.54 -5.33 10.33
CA ALA A 72 -2.25 -6.54 11.08
C ALA A 72 -0.82 -6.60 11.63
N LYS A 73 0.20 -6.32 10.80
CA LYS A 73 1.60 -6.28 11.29
C LYS A 73 1.79 -5.22 12.38
N GLY A 74 1.17 -4.05 12.22
CA GLY A 74 1.20 -2.99 13.24
C GLY A 74 0.64 -3.49 14.57
N GLN A 75 -0.57 -4.06 14.55
CA GLN A 75 -1.22 -4.61 15.76
C GLN A 75 -0.42 -5.76 16.39
N MET A 76 0.16 -6.64 15.57
CA MET A 76 0.98 -7.76 16.05
C MET A 76 2.35 -7.33 16.61
N SER A 77 2.82 -6.11 16.32
CA SER A 77 4.11 -5.64 16.81
C SER A 77 4.08 -5.20 18.29
N PHE A 78 2.91 -4.79 18.80
CA PHE A 78 2.80 -4.20 20.13
C PHE A 78 3.15 -5.17 21.27
N LEU A 79 2.77 -6.44 21.17
CA LEU A 79 3.00 -7.40 22.24
C LEU A 79 4.49 -7.74 22.41
N PRO A 80 5.24 -8.09 21.34
CA PRO A 80 6.70 -8.23 21.43
C PRO A 80 7.40 -6.98 21.96
N LEU A 81 6.97 -5.79 21.52
CA LEU A 81 7.50 -4.50 22.03
C LEU A 81 7.23 -4.36 23.53
N SER A 82 6.01 -4.64 23.98
CA SER A 82 5.63 -4.57 25.39
C SER A 82 6.39 -5.59 26.24
N THR A 83 6.65 -6.79 25.71
CA THR A 83 7.49 -7.80 26.36
C THR A 83 8.92 -7.31 26.52
N ALA A 84 9.50 -6.67 25.50
CA ALA A 84 10.83 -6.08 25.61
C ALA A 84 10.89 -5.01 26.71
N VAL A 85 9.85 -4.18 26.83
CA VAL A 85 9.74 -3.19 27.93
C VAL A 85 9.61 -3.88 29.29
N ALA A 86 8.85 -4.98 29.39
CA ALA A 86 8.70 -5.72 30.66
C ALA A 86 10.00 -6.33 31.17
N VAL A 87 10.92 -6.69 30.27
CA VAL A 87 12.25 -7.17 30.66
C VAL A 87 13.09 -6.05 31.29
N ILE A 88 12.93 -4.79 30.84
CA ILE A 88 13.70 -3.64 31.33
C ILE A 88 13.03 -3.01 32.56
N ILE A 89 11.73 -2.78 32.49
CA ILE A 89 10.92 -2.13 33.52
C ILE A 89 9.65 -2.96 33.77
N PRO A 90 9.73 -3.99 34.64
CA PRO A 90 8.66 -4.97 34.81
C PRO A 90 7.27 -4.38 35.15
N PRO A 91 7.13 -3.42 36.09
CA PRO A 91 5.80 -2.90 36.45
C PRO A 91 5.07 -2.23 35.28
N ILE A 92 5.80 -1.46 34.47
CA ILE A 92 5.24 -0.76 33.31
C ILE A 92 4.98 -1.75 32.18
N GLY A 93 5.92 -2.64 31.90
CA GLY A 93 5.80 -3.58 30.80
C GLY A 93 4.69 -4.62 30.99
N ILE A 94 4.43 -5.09 32.22
CA ILE A 94 3.31 -6.00 32.48
C ILE A 94 1.97 -5.33 32.14
N GLY A 95 1.80 -4.05 32.52
CA GLY A 95 0.61 -3.28 32.16
C GLY A 95 0.45 -3.12 30.64
N LEU A 96 1.53 -2.80 29.94
CA LEU A 96 1.55 -2.71 28.47
C LEU A 96 1.27 -4.05 27.79
N MET A 97 1.75 -5.17 28.35
CA MET A 97 1.46 -6.51 27.84
C MET A 97 -0.03 -6.85 27.96
N ALA A 98 -0.66 -6.50 29.09
CA ALA A 98 -2.10 -6.69 29.26
C ALA A 98 -2.91 -5.89 28.23
N ALA A 99 -2.52 -4.64 27.95
CA ALA A 99 -3.18 -3.80 26.95
C ALA A 99 -2.90 -4.22 25.49
N SER A 100 -1.70 -4.74 25.20
CA SER A 100 -1.29 -5.13 23.83
C SER A 100 -1.74 -6.52 23.41
N THR A 101 -2.08 -7.41 24.35
CA THR A 101 -2.52 -8.78 24.04
C THR A 101 -3.78 -8.82 23.17
N PRO A 102 -4.87 -8.08 23.49
CA PRO A 102 -6.06 -8.04 22.63
C PRO A 102 -5.75 -7.52 21.22
N LEU A 103 -4.87 -6.50 21.10
CA LEU A 103 -4.44 -5.96 19.82
C LEU A 103 -3.68 -7.02 19.00
N PHE A 104 -2.76 -7.75 19.64
CA PHE A 104 -2.01 -8.83 18.99
C PHE A 104 -2.93 -9.93 18.44
N ILE A 105 -3.89 -10.37 19.24
CA ILE A 105 -4.88 -11.38 18.82
C ILE A 105 -5.72 -10.86 17.65
N ASN A 106 -6.19 -9.60 17.72
CA ASN A 106 -6.93 -9.00 16.61
C ASN A 106 -6.06 -8.94 15.34
N GLY A 107 -4.79 -8.56 15.47
CA GLY A 107 -3.82 -8.56 14.37
C GLY A 107 -3.65 -9.95 13.74
N LEU A 108 -3.59 -11.02 14.54
CA LEU A 108 -3.56 -12.40 14.03
C LEU A 108 -4.81 -12.74 13.22
N ILE A 109 -6.00 -12.39 13.74
CA ILE A 109 -7.28 -12.61 13.06
C ILE A 109 -7.32 -11.86 11.73
N VAL A 110 -6.91 -10.59 11.71
CA VAL A 110 -6.85 -9.77 10.50
C VAL A 110 -5.86 -10.38 9.49
N ASN A 111 -4.66 -10.75 9.91
CA ASN A 111 -3.66 -11.38 9.04
C ASN A 111 -4.18 -12.68 8.40
N GLN A 112 -4.93 -13.50 9.15
CA GLN A 112 -5.54 -14.72 8.63
C GLN A 112 -6.74 -14.45 7.71
N LYS A 113 -7.55 -13.44 8.03
CA LYS A 113 -8.72 -13.04 7.24
C LYS A 113 -8.32 -12.49 5.88
N TYR A 114 -7.26 -11.67 5.83
CA TYR A 114 -6.74 -11.03 4.61
C TYR A 114 -5.47 -11.72 4.08
N ASN A 115 -5.39 -13.04 4.23
CA ASN A 115 -4.27 -13.81 3.70
C ASN A 115 -4.25 -13.78 2.16
N ARG A 116 -3.06 -13.71 1.55
CA ARG A 116 -2.81 -13.75 0.10
C ARG A 116 -3.45 -14.94 -0.61
N ARG A 117 -3.61 -16.09 0.06
CA ARG A 117 -4.35 -17.24 -0.51
C ARG A 117 -5.83 -16.93 -0.74
N LYS A 118 -6.48 -16.22 0.19
CA LYS A 118 -7.88 -15.81 0.04
C LYS A 118 -8.02 -14.72 -1.02
N LEU A 119 -7.08 -13.77 -1.05
CA LEU A 119 -7.02 -12.75 -2.10
C LEU A 119 -7.00 -13.41 -3.49
N LYS A 120 -6.08 -14.36 -3.71
CA LYS A 120 -6.00 -15.09 -4.97
C LYS A 120 -7.33 -15.76 -5.33
N ASN A 121 -7.92 -16.52 -4.42
CA ASN A 121 -9.17 -17.22 -4.69
C ASN A 121 -10.31 -16.23 -5.07
N ILE A 122 -10.40 -15.09 -4.39
CA ILE A 122 -11.41 -14.08 -4.67
C ILE A 122 -11.18 -13.43 -6.05
N LEU A 123 -9.92 -13.15 -6.39
CA LEU A 123 -9.59 -12.57 -7.69
C LEU A 123 -9.80 -13.57 -8.84
N ASP A 124 -9.45 -14.84 -8.65
CA ASP A 124 -9.71 -15.92 -9.60
C ASP A 124 -11.23 -16.08 -9.82
N GLU A 125 -12.01 -16.09 -8.73
CA GLU A 125 -13.47 -16.18 -8.79
C GLU A 125 -14.06 -14.95 -9.50
N TYR A 126 -13.62 -13.74 -9.14
CA TYR A 126 -14.06 -12.50 -9.75
C TYR A 126 -13.76 -12.43 -11.26
N GLN A 127 -12.59 -12.90 -11.70
CA GLN A 127 -12.29 -12.99 -13.14
C GLN A 127 -13.24 -13.93 -13.89
N SER A 128 -13.75 -14.96 -13.22
CA SER A 128 -14.66 -15.95 -13.82
C SER A 128 -16.14 -15.54 -13.75
N THR A 129 -16.59 -14.93 -12.66
CA THR A 129 -18.00 -14.61 -12.40
C THR A 129 -18.34 -13.14 -12.56
N ASN A 130 -17.34 -12.25 -12.54
CA ASN A 130 -17.48 -10.80 -12.38
C ASN A 130 -18.21 -10.38 -11.09
N GLU A 131 -18.29 -11.25 -10.10
CA GLU A 131 -18.96 -10.99 -8.83
C GLU A 131 -17.97 -11.03 -7.66
N LEU A 132 -18.14 -10.10 -6.72
CA LEU A 132 -17.42 -10.10 -5.45
C LEU A 132 -18.34 -10.52 -4.32
N PRO A 133 -17.81 -11.13 -3.25
CA PRO A 133 -18.57 -11.33 -2.03
C PRO A 133 -19.15 -10.00 -1.53
N ILE A 134 -20.44 -9.95 -1.20
CA ILE A 134 -21.19 -8.73 -0.83
C ILE A 134 -20.44 -7.87 0.21
N LYS A 135 -19.87 -8.51 1.25
CA LYS A 135 -19.11 -7.81 2.31
C LYS A 135 -17.82 -7.16 1.83
N LEU A 136 -17.25 -7.66 0.74
CA LEU A 136 -16.07 -7.09 0.11
C LEU A 136 -16.46 -6.01 -0.90
N GLN A 137 -17.54 -6.23 -1.66
CA GLN A 137 -18.07 -5.25 -2.60
C GLN A 137 -18.35 -3.90 -1.93
N ASN A 138 -19.03 -3.90 -0.78
CA ASN A 138 -19.28 -2.66 -0.05
C ASN A 138 -17.97 -1.95 0.30
N LYS A 139 -16.97 -2.68 0.80
CA LYS A 139 -15.67 -2.09 1.15
C LYS A 139 -14.90 -1.54 -0.03
N VAL A 140 -15.04 -2.18 -1.20
CA VAL A 140 -14.40 -1.73 -2.42
C VAL A 140 -15.06 -0.46 -2.93
N ASN A 141 -16.39 -0.40 -2.88
CA ASN A 141 -17.13 0.81 -3.24
C ASN A 141 -16.78 1.97 -2.29
N ASP A 142 -16.80 1.73 -0.97
CA ASP A 142 -16.39 2.73 0.03
C ASP A 142 -14.96 3.21 -0.25
N PHE A 143 -14.03 2.29 -0.53
CA PHE A 143 -12.62 2.65 -0.83
C PHE A 143 -12.48 3.51 -2.09
N ILE A 144 -13.18 3.16 -3.17
CA ILE A 144 -13.15 3.93 -4.42
C ILE A 144 -13.80 5.30 -4.24
N GLU A 145 -14.88 5.38 -3.47
CA GLU A 145 -15.55 6.65 -3.16
C GLU A 145 -14.65 7.58 -2.36
N ASP A 146 -14.03 7.07 -1.29
CA ASP A 146 -13.06 7.80 -0.47
C ASP A 146 -11.87 8.31 -1.31
N GLU A 147 -11.33 7.47 -2.20
CA GLU A 147 -10.21 7.82 -3.08
C GLU A 147 -10.60 8.94 -4.07
N GLN A 148 -11.80 8.86 -4.65
CA GLN A 148 -12.30 9.89 -5.56
C GLN A 148 -12.60 11.22 -4.84
N GLU A 149 -13.14 11.18 -3.63
CA GLU A 149 -13.39 12.38 -2.83
C GLU A 149 -12.07 13.07 -2.47
N TYR A 150 -11.08 12.29 -2.06
CA TYR A 150 -9.74 12.78 -1.75
C TYR A 150 -9.11 13.49 -2.95
N GLU A 151 -9.09 12.86 -4.13
CA GLU A 151 -8.56 13.47 -5.36
C GLU A 151 -9.25 14.81 -5.69
N ARG A 152 -10.58 14.89 -5.56
CA ARG A 152 -11.33 16.14 -5.77
C ARG A 152 -10.91 17.24 -4.79
N TYR A 153 -10.77 16.89 -3.50
CA TYR A 153 -10.32 17.84 -2.49
C TYR A 153 -8.94 18.42 -2.80
N TYR A 154 -7.99 17.58 -3.24
CA TYR A 154 -6.64 18.05 -3.58
C TYR A 154 -6.62 18.92 -4.84
N GLU A 155 -7.38 18.55 -5.88
CA GLU A 155 -7.52 19.37 -7.09
C GLU A 155 -8.09 20.76 -6.75
N ASP A 156 -9.13 20.85 -5.92
CA ASP A 156 -9.71 22.12 -5.48
C ASP A 156 -8.70 22.96 -4.68
N LYS A 157 -7.95 22.34 -3.76
CA LYS A 157 -6.85 22.98 -3.01
C LYS A 157 -5.74 23.50 -3.91
N LEU A 158 -5.36 22.75 -4.94
CA LEU A 158 -4.33 23.16 -5.89
C LEU A 158 -4.79 24.37 -6.72
N VAL A 159 -6.05 24.37 -7.16
CA VAL A 159 -6.67 25.52 -7.84
C VAL A 159 -6.69 26.74 -6.93
N GLU A 160 -7.04 26.58 -5.65
CA GLU A 160 -6.99 27.66 -4.66
C GLU A 160 -5.58 28.26 -4.53
N TYR A 161 -4.56 27.43 -4.33
CA TYR A 161 -3.18 27.90 -4.25
C TYR A 161 -2.70 28.59 -5.53
N GLN A 162 -3.13 28.10 -6.70
CA GLN A 162 -2.79 28.74 -7.97
C GLN A 162 -3.44 30.11 -8.11
N ARG A 163 -4.71 30.26 -7.69
CA ARG A 163 -5.40 31.57 -7.63
C ARG A 163 -4.72 32.53 -6.66
N VAL A 164 -4.33 32.07 -5.48
CA VAL A 164 -3.61 32.89 -4.49
C VAL A 164 -2.24 33.32 -5.03
N ARG A 165 -1.49 32.44 -5.72
CA ARG A 165 -0.23 32.82 -6.36
C ARG A 165 -0.41 33.85 -7.48
N VAL A 166 -1.47 33.75 -8.28
CA VAL A 166 -1.79 34.72 -9.33
C VAL A 166 -2.16 36.08 -8.73
N GLN A 167 -2.89 36.11 -7.60
CA GLN A 167 -3.24 37.35 -6.91
C GLN A 167 -2.08 37.97 -6.13
N ALA A 168 -1.21 37.13 -5.53
CA ALA A 168 -0.06 37.57 -4.73
C ALA A 168 1.15 37.99 -5.57
N ASN A 169 1.16 37.67 -6.87
CA ASN A 169 2.22 38.08 -7.78
C ASN A 169 1.65 38.89 -8.97
N PRO A 170 1.19 40.13 -8.74
CA PRO A 170 0.81 41.04 -9.82
C PRO A 170 2.10 41.63 -10.42
N THR A 171 2.90 40.82 -11.12
CA THR A 171 3.86 41.42 -12.06
C THR A 171 3.07 41.94 -13.25
N THR A 172 2.79 43.24 -13.18
CA THR A 172 2.68 44.20 -14.26
C THR A 172 2.48 43.58 -15.65
N THR A 173 1.23 43.57 -16.11
CA THR A 173 0.97 43.74 -17.54
C THR A 173 -0.18 44.71 -17.70
N GLY A 174 0.12 45.98 -17.41
CA GLY A 174 -0.42 47.01 -18.28
C GLY A 174 0.25 46.82 -19.63
N ASN A 175 -0.51 46.32 -20.61
CA ASN A 175 -0.67 46.89 -21.95
C ASN A 175 -1.42 45.87 -22.82
N ASP A 176 -2.66 46.24 -23.11
CA ASP A 176 -3.38 46.02 -24.37
C ASP A 176 -3.55 44.59 -24.89
N VAL A 177 -4.70 43.99 -24.59
CA VAL A 177 -5.44 43.25 -25.64
C VAL A 177 -6.89 43.73 -25.63
N VAL A 178 -7.13 44.63 -26.57
CA VAL A 178 -8.42 45.14 -27.00
C VAL A 178 -9.42 43.99 -27.18
N VAL A 179 -10.56 44.11 -26.51
CA VAL A 179 -11.80 43.45 -26.89
C VAL A 179 -12.16 43.95 -28.30
N GLN A 180 -11.84 43.17 -29.33
CA GLN A 180 -12.53 43.28 -30.61
C GLN A 180 -13.68 42.28 -30.62
N THR A 181 -14.84 42.75 -30.14
CA THR A 181 -16.12 42.37 -30.72
C THR A 181 -16.12 42.77 -32.19
N ASN A 182 -16.38 41.83 -33.10
CA ASN A 182 -17.04 42.08 -34.39
C ASN A 182 -17.62 40.77 -34.94
N ASN A 183 -18.96 40.74 -35.00
CA ASN A 183 -19.91 40.01 -35.86
C ASN A 183 -19.58 38.62 -36.39
#